data_AF-A0A5C7RT31-F1
#
_entry.id   AF-A0A5C7RT31-F1
#
_cell.length_a   1.000
_cell.length_b   1.000
_cell.length_c   1.000
_cell.angle_alpha   90.00
_cell.angle_beta   90.00
_cell.angle_gamma   90.00
#
_symmetry.space_group_name_H-M   'P 1'
#
loop_
_entity.id
_entity.type
_entity.pdbx_description
1 polymer ?
#
loop_
_entity_poly.entity_id
_entity_poly.type
_entity_poly.pdbx_seq_one_letter_code
_entity_poly.pdbx_strand_id
1 'polypeptide(L)'
;MTIGLLHGCGGGSDNGGTNPNPDPGTPAGTGRLLVTNPQSSTGIPLVNIAYATTPIAAAARQAGTTNNNGDYKYDTSEQVSFTLFNTTFAGISTKATINEDDLAVSYCKANPTPASCQYKVARNLQRLLLSTDNDQNLTNGISILANFQQTPPAALDAEIDQFELALAKKLAPINRQTAALFSPSLGINLESPQPEADEVGGQPVAFVDLFRISRPFPEFSCTDIKYDSNGWPLEIPASCDTQTNPTFRTPTWATTLILRYVPYGAIPTGKYTVLYEGTGTLQYSGIANKLAGESQVGRDVIEITPELIKTRNSAGLRVQLKDIDLANPVKNIRIVMPGGTCEGNPIVRVDSEAECPAGQYRSFVDTLAADRNSIIFNPDYLRFLKDFKVLRTMNFMEMSPRNRACYPLTDDAYRQCMLQDFTWDQRAKLDQASWGGSSRTPLLKLYARGVPLEVVVALANTLNKDVWFNLPHNATNDYVTKFATYVRDNLNTQSKIHLEYTNEPWNAIFWGSMYVRMKGIALGLDTTEWRAGYKYYSNRSVEIFKIWHDIFGGSERLVRTLNTYHPDEWMSRNMLSY
;
A
#
# COMPACT_ATOMS: atom_id res chain seq x y z
N MET A 1 15.16 -8.56 29.22
CA MET A 1 15.93 -7.36 28.82
C MET A 1 15.10 -6.15 29.23
N THR A 2 15.50 -5.54 30.33
CA THR A 2 14.73 -4.52 31.07
C THR A 2 14.97 -3.16 30.43
N ILE A 3 13.90 -2.44 30.08
CA ILE A 3 13.93 -1.13 29.43
C ILE A 3 14.23 -0.07 30.50
N GLY A 4 15.39 0.59 30.40
CA GLY A 4 15.81 1.68 31.26
C GLY A 4 15.18 3.01 30.84
N LEU A 5 14.21 3.47 31.62
CA LEU A 5 13.73 4.86 31.65
C LEU A 5 14.75 5.71 32.43
N LEU A 6 15.48 6.59 31.74
CA LEU A 6 16.33 7.61 32.39
C LEU A 6 15.45 8.80 32.81
N HIS A 7 15.07 8.81 34.09
CA HIS A 7 14.67 10.03 34.81
C HIS A 7 15.92 10.71 35.35
N GLY A 8 16.26 11.89 34.84
CA GLY A 8 17.29 12.75 35.40
C GLY A 8 16.72 13.65 36.49
N CYS A 9 16.81 13.23 37.75
CA CYS A 9 16.68 14.12 38.90
C CYS A 9 18.10 14.51 39.36
N GLY A 10 18.46 15.78 39.23
CA GLY A 10 19.64 16.37 39.85
C GLY A 10 19.23 17.17 41.07
N GLY A 11 19.54 16.66 42.26
CA GLY A 11 19.48 17.41 43.51
C GLY A 11 20.85 17.99 43.84
N GLY A 12 20.87 19.23 44.32
CA GLY A 12 22.02 19.87 44.95
C GLY A 12 21.54 20.86 46.00
N SER A 13 21.96 20.64 47.25
CA SER A 13 21.76 21.55 48.38
C SER A 13 22.77 22.70 48.33
N ASP A 14 22.39 23.89 48.81
CA ASP A 14 23.01 24.52 49.99
C ASP A 14 22.60 25.99 50.20
N ASN A 15 22.24 26.25 51.47
CA ASN A 15 22.55 27.39 52.34
C ASN A 15 22.20 28.83 51.96
N GLY A 16 21.46 29.47 52.88
CA GLY A 16 21.13 30.88 52.88
C GLY A 16 22.31 31.80 53.18
N GLY A 17 22.26 32.99 52.59
CA GLY A 17 23.11 34.14 52.89
C GLY A 17 22.53 35.39 52.21
N THR A 18 22.03 36.33 53.02
CA THR A 18 21.49 37.61 52.58
C THR A 18 22.61 38.62 52.31
N ASN A 19 22.70 39.18 51.10
CA ASN A 19 23.21 40.54 50.88
C ASN A 19 22.71 41.10 49.53
N PRO A 20 22.22 42.35 49.44
CA PRO A 20 21.73 42.92 48.19
C PRO A 20 22.86 43.70 47.50
N ASN A 21 23.32 43.18 46.36
CA ASN A 21 24.10 43.95 45.39
C ASN A 21 23.40 43.81 44.03
N PRO A 22 23.33 44.87 43.20
CA PRO A 22 22.66 44.82 41.91
C PRO A 22 23.50 43.93 40.96
N ASP A 23 22.92 42.81 40.55
CA ASP A 23 23.57 41.83 39.67
C ASP A 23 23.82 42.46 38.28
N PRO A 24 25.06 42.46 37.76
CA PRO A 24 25.33 42.82 36.37
C PRO A 24 24.66 41.79 35.45
N GLY A 25 24.03 42.26 34.37
CA GLY A 25 23.17 41.47 33.47
C GLY A 25 23.61 40.02 33.26
N THR A 26 22.70 39.09 33.53
CA THR A 26 22.86 37.64 33.36
C THR A 26 23.41 37.32 31.96
N PRO A 27 24.36 36.38 31.80
CA PRO A 27 24.96 36.09 30.49
C PRO A 27 23.92 35.61 29.47
N ALA A 28 23.97 36.17 28.26
CA ALA A 28 23.23 35.70 27.10
C ALA A 28 23.54 34.22 26.83
N GLY A 29 22.53 33.37 26.89
CA GLY A 29 22.55 31.99 26.44
C GLY A 29 22.57 31.89 24.91
N THR A 30 23.10 30.79 24.40
CA THR A 30 22.99 30.43 22.98
C THR A 30 22.23 29.12 22.89
N GLY A 31 21.09 29.15 22.22
CA GLY A 31 20.27 27.97 21.95
C GLY A 31 20.38 27.62 20.47
N ARG A 32 19.94 26.42 20.11
CA ARG A 32 19.93 25.96 18.72
C ARG A 32 18.53 25.58 18.28
N LEU A 33 18.12 26.07 17.11
CA LEU A 33 16.95 25.59 16.40
C LEU A 33 17.38 24.50 15.42
N LEU A 34 16.95 23.27 15.69
CA LEU A 34 17.32 22.09 14.92
C LEU A 34 16.06 21.39 14.38
N VAL A 35 16.24 20.51 13.39
CA VAL A 35 15.25 19.47 13.04
C VAL A 35 15.86 18.10 13.27
N THR A 36 15.11 17.15 13.80
CA THR A 36 15.61 15.79 14.02
C THR A 36 15.84 15.08 12.69
N ASN A 37 17.01 14.45 12.51
CA ASN A 37 17.29 13.58 11.37
C ASN A 37 16.95 12.11 11.72
N PRO A 38 16.01 11.46 11.04
CA PRO A 38 15.69 10.04 11.28
C PRO A 38 16.86 9.07 11.05
N GLN A 39 17.86 9.48 10.26
CA GLN A 39 18.99 8.66 9.88
C GLN A 39 20.21 8.84 10.80
N SER A 40 20.17 9.77 11.76
CA SER A 40 21.28 10.05 12.67
C SER A 40 20.81 10.58 14.02
N SER A 41 21.56 10.35 15.09
CA SER A 41 21.23 10.93 16.40
C SER A 41 21.44 12.44 16.52
N THR A 42 21.98 13.10 15.49
CA THR A 42 22.26 14.54 15.46
C THR A 42 21.13 15.33 14.79
N GLY A 43 20.69 16.41 15.43
CA GLY A 43 19.77 17.37 14.82
C GLY A 43 20.46 18.22 13.76
N ILE A 44 19.74 18.58 12.70
CA ILE A 44 20.24 19.41 11.60
C ILE A 44 19.85 20.87 11.87
N PRO A 45 20.82 21.82 11.84
CA PRO A 45 20.53 23.24 12.02
C PRO A 45 19.52 23.81 11.04
N LEU A 46 18.58 24.64 11.50
CA LEU A 46 17.78 25.48 10.61
C LEU A 46 18.45 26.85 10.47
N VAL A 47 18.79 27.22 9.23
CA VAL A 47 19.62 28.40 8.93
C VAL A 47 18.73 29.56 8.45
N ASN A 48 19.09 30.79 8.83
CA ASN A 48 18.39 32.02 8.45
C ASN A 48 16.91 32.08 8.90
N ILE A 49 16.57 31.45 10.02
CA ILE A 49 15.23 31.50 10.60
C ILE A 49 15.10 32.71 11.50
N ALA A 50 14.12 33.58 11.23
CA ALA A 50 13.87 34.75 12.05
C ALA A 50 13.40 34.35 13.46
N TYR A 51 13.97 34.98 14.49
CA TYR A 51 13.59 34.76 15.88
C TYR A 51 13.50 36.06 16.68
N ALA A 52 12.72 36.05 17.76
CA ALA A 52 12.66 37.13 18.74
C ALA A 52 12.36 36.61 20.16
N THR A 53 13.00 37.15 21.19
CA THR A 53 12.74 36.80 22.59
C THR A 53 11.78 37.78 23.30
N THR A 54 11.20 37.32 24.41
CA THR A 54 10.26 38.03 25.31
C THR A 54 10.53 37.60 26.77
N PRO A 55 10.42 38.49 27.79
CA PRO A 55 9.54 39.68 27.90
C PRO A 55 10.12 41.05 27.48
N ILE A 56 9.22 42.04 27.37
CA ILE A 56 9.40 43.41 26.81
C ILE A 56 10.09 44.38 27.80
N ALA A 57 11.23 44.02 28.39
CA ALA A 57 12.14 45.06 28.87
C ALA A 57 13.07 45.39 27.69
N ALA A 58 12.79 46.48 26.98
CA ALA A 58 13.33 46.76 25.63
C ALA A 58 14.86 46.73 25.47
N ALA A 59 15.63 46.73 26.58
CA ALA A 59 17.08 46.61 26.58
C ALA A 59 17.60 45.16 26.45
N ALA A 60 16.78 44.14 26.70
CA ALA A 60 17.16 42.71 26.73
C ALA A 60 16.66 41.91 25.51
N ARG A 61 15.90 42.53 24.60
CA ARG A 61 15.28 41.81 23.47
C ARG A 61 16.35 41.32 22.49
N GLN A 62 16.52 40.00 22.41
CA GLN A 62 17.29 39.37 21.35
C GLN A 62 16.39 39.12 20.14
N ALA A 63 16.79 39.61 18.97
CA ALA A 63 16.11 39.33 17.72
C ALA A 63 17.14 39.24 16.59
N GLY A 64 16.85 38.41 15.58
CA GLY A 64 17.75 38.21 14.46
C GLY A 64 17.34 37.00 13.64
N THR A 65 18.32 36.41 12.96
CA THR A 65 18.17 35.15 12.25
C THR A 65 19.14 34.12 12.81
N THR A 66 18.75 32.86 12.79
CA THR A 66 19.67 31.77 13.15
C THR A 66 20.88 31.73 12.21
N ASN A 67 22.06 31.42 12.75
CA ASN A 67 23.29 31.27 11.94
C ASN A 67 23.38 29.85 11.31
N ASN A 68 24.52 29.52 10.69
CA ASN A 68 24.76 28.22 10.04
C ASN A 68 24.71 27.01 11.01
N ASN A 69 24.88 27.24 12.31
CA ASN A 69 24.74 26.21 13.34
C ASN A 69 23.33 26.18 13.96
N GLY A 70 22.41 27.01 13.45
CA GLY A 70 21.06 27.15 13.99
C GLY A 70 21.03 27.95 15.28
N ASP A 71 22.14 28.62 15.63
CA ASP A 71 22.28 29.31 16.90
C ASP A 71 21.38 30.55 16.93
N TYR A 72 20.66 30.75 18.05
CA TYR A 72 19.96 31.98 18.40
C TYR A 72 20.38 32.44 19.80
N LYS A 73 20.32 33.74 20.05
CA LYS A 73 20.67 34.34 21.35
C LYS A 73 19.43 34.55 22.21
N TYR A 74 19.55 34.34 23.52
CA TYR A 74 18.47 34.55 24.48
C TYR A 74 19.03 34.87 25.87
N ASP A 75 18.25 35.54 26.72
CA ASP A 75 18.58 35.73 28.13
C ASP A 75 17.87 34.70 29.01
N THR A 76 18.38 34.43 30.21
CA THR A 76 17.83 33.40 31.10
C THR A 76 16.38 33.69 31.48
N SER A 77 15.50 32.69 31.36
CA SER A 77 14.06 32.75 31.69
C SER A 77 13.15 33.43 30.65
N GLU A 78 13.66 33.65 29.43
CA GLU A 78 12.86 34.19 28.32
C GLU A 78 12.04 33.12 27.57
N GLN A 79 11.01 33.58 26.86
CA GLN A 79 10.37 32.85 25.77
C GLN A 79 10.89 33.36 24.42
N VAL A 80 10.98 32.47 23.44
CA VAL A 80 11.38 32.78 22.06
C VAL A 80 10.23 32.49 21.10
N SER A 81 10.17 33.27 20.03
CA SER A 81 9.39 32.96 18.85
C SER A 81 10.27 32.72 17.63
N PHE A 82 9.84 31.85 16.73
CA PHE A 82 10.45 31.64 15.43
C PHE A 82 9.42 31.87 14.33
N THR A 83 9.83 32.48 13.22
CA THR A 83 8.97 32.68 12.05
C THR A 83 9.51 31.87 10.88
N LEU A 84 8.72 30.89 10.45
CA LEU A 84 8.96 30.04 9.30
C LEU A 84 7.61 29.76 8.60
N PHE A 85 7.60 29.73 7.27
CA PHE A 85 6.38 29.49 6.48
C PHE A 85 5.25 30.49 6.78
N ASN A 86 5.60 31.77 6.91
CA ASN A 86 4.70 32.86 7.38
C ASN A 86 3.93 32.54 8.67
N THR A 87 4.42 31.58 9.45
CA THR A 87 3.84 31.14 10.72
C THR A 87 4.78 31.50 11.85
N THR A 88 4.28 32.21 12.85
CA THR A 88 5.05 32.55 14.05
C THR A 88 4.74 31.55 15.15
N PHE A 89 5.73 30.73 15.47
CA PHE A 89 5.73 29.79 16.58
C PHE A 89 6.20 30.52 17.83
N ALA A 90 5.27 30.99 18.66
CA ALA A 90 5.55 31.83 19.83
C ALA A 90 5.34 31.10 21.17
N GLY A 91 5.83 31.71 22.25
CA GLY A 91 5.62 31.22 23.61
C GLY A 91 6.43 29.97 23.95
N ILE A 92 7.52 29.72 23.23
CA ILE A 92 8.41 28.58 23.46
C ILE A 92 9.41 28.98 24.54
N SER A 93 9.51 28.23 25.64
CA SER A 93 10.54 28.45 26.64
C SER A 93 11.93 28.27 26.03
N THR A 94 12.82 29.23 26.27
CA THR A 94 14.21 29.14 25.80
C THR A 94 14.93 27.96 26.45
N LYS A 95 15.68 27.20 25.63
CA LYS A 95 16.49 26.04 26.07
C LYS A 95 17.64 25.79 25.10
N ALA A 96 18.56 24.89 25.46
CA ALA A 96 19.74 24.59 24.64
C ALA A 96 19.39 24.13 23.21
N THR A 97 18.33 23.32 23.08
CA THR A 97 17.86 22.80 21.79
C THR A 97 16.35 22.94 21.69
N ILE A 98 15.89 23.63 20.66
CA ILE A 98 14.50 23.70 20.21
C ILE A 98 14.39 22.92 18.91
N ASN A 99 13.36 22.08 18.78
CA ASN A 99 13.14 21.26 17.58
C ASN A 99 11.69 21.34 17.05
N GLU A 100 11.37 20.52 16.06
CA GLU A 100 10.04 20.44 15.46
C GLU A 100 8.93 20.07 16.46
N ASP A 101 9.24 19.31 17.53
CA ASP A 101 8.27 18.97 18.57
C ASP A 101 7.90 20.21 19.40
N ASP A 102 8.88 21.07 19.70
CA ASP A 102 8.63 22.34 20.41
C ASP A 102 7.80 23.32 19.57
N LEU A 103 8.11 23.40 18.26
CA LEU A 103 7.33 24.17 17.31
C LEU A 103 5.89 23.62 17.24
N ALA A 104 5.72 22.30 17.23
CA ALA A 104 4.41 21.66 17.24
C ALA A 104 3.61 21.96 18.52
N VAL A 105 4.25 21.94 19.69
CA VAL A 105 3.62 22.33 20.96
C VAL A 105 3.13 23.78 20.91
N SER A 106 3.96 24.69 20.37
CA SER A 106 3.59 26.10 20.18
C SER A 106 2.37 26.25 19.25
N TYR A 107 2.42 25.63 18.07
CA TYR A 107 1.36 25.70 17.06
C TYR A 107 0.02 25.15 17.59
N CYS A 108 0.07 24.03 18.30
CA CYS A 108 -1.12 23.30 18.72
C CYS A 108 -1.67 23.73 20.09
N LYS A 109 -1.13 24.78 20.72
CA LYS A 109 -1.48 25.18 22.09
C LYS A 109 -2.98 25.44 22.30
N ALA A 110 -3.64 26.00 21.28
CA ALA A 110 -5.09 26.29 21.31
C ALA A 110 -5.94 25.24 20.58
N ASN A 111 -5.35 24.14 20.11
CA ASN A 111 -6.07 23.11 19.37
C ASN A 111 -6.94 22.28 20.34
N PRO A 112 -8.18 21.89 19.97
CA PRO A 112 -9.04 21.04 20.81
C PRO A 112 -8.46 19.66 21.13
N THR A 113 -7.56 19.15 20.28
CA THR A 113 -6.87 17.87 20.44
C THR A 113 -5.35 18.04 20.34
N PRO A 114 -4.69 18.66 21.36
CA PRO A 114 -3.30 19.06 21.26
C PRO A 114 -2.34 17.92 20.91
N ALA A 115 -2.49 16.73 21.50
CA ALA A 115 -1.58 15.61 21.26
C ALA A 115 -1.60 15.11 19.80
N SER A 116 -2.79 15.00 19.20
CA SER A 116 -2.95 14.59 17.80
C SER A 116 -2.40 15.66 16.84
N CYS A 117 -2.72 16.93 17.11
CA CYS A 117 -2.17 18.05 16.38
C CYS A 117 -0.64 18.08 16.45
N GLN A 118 -0.07 17.94 17.65
CA GLN A 118 1.38 17.99 17.88
C GLN A 118 2.10 16.90 17.09
N TYR A 119 1.59 15.66 17.14
CA TYR A 119 2.17 14.55 16.39
C TYR A 119 2.17 14.83 14.87
N LYS A 120 1.05 15.31 14.32
CA LYS A 120 0.94 15.64 12.89
C LYS A 120 1.86 16.78 12.50
N VAL A 121 1.83 17.89 13.24
CA VAL A 121 2.65 19.08 12.97
C VAL A 121 4.14 18.75 13.07
N ALA A 122 4.58 18.02 14.09
CA ALA A 122 5.97 17.61 14.22
C ALA A 122 6.44 16.79 13.02
N ARG A 123 5.66 15.78 12.58
CA ARG A 123 6.01 14.93 11.42
C ARG A 123 5.97 15.70 10.10
N ASN A 124 4.98 16.56 9.91
CA ASN A 124 4.84 17.38 8.71
C ASN A 124 5.96 18.43 8.61
N LEU A 125 6.32 19.09 9.72
CA LEU A 125 7.47 20.00 9.79
C LEU A 125 8.77 19.26 9.52
N GLN A 126 9.00 18.13 10.19
CA GLN A 126 10.19 17.31 9.98
C GLN A 126 10.37 16.95 8.50
N ARG A 127 9.31 16.43 7.87
CA ARG A 127 9.36 16.07 6.44
C ARG A 127 9.56 17.28 5.55
N LEU A 128 8.83 18.37 5.80
CA LEU A 128 8.93 19.59 4.99
C LEU A 128 10.36 20.12 5.02
N LEU A 129 10.93 20.33 6.20
CA LEU A 129 12.27 20.89 6.37
C LEU A 129 13.34 20.00 5.72
N LEU A 130 13.30 18.69 5.96
CA LEU A 130 14.26 17.75 5.37
C LEU A 130 14.13 17.61 3.84
N SER A 131 12.96 17.92 3.26
CA SER A 131 12.73 17.82 1.81
C SER A 131 12.99 19.13 1.06
N THR A 132 13.17 20.25 1.77
CA THR A 132 13.18 21.60 1.18
C THR A 132 14.47 22.37 1.45
N ASP A 133 15.54 21.67 1.80
CA ASP A 133 16.87 22.26 1.84
C ASP A 133 17.35 22.68 0.44
N ASN A 134 17.86 23.89 0.27
CA ASN A 134 18.07 24.50 -1.04
C ASN A 134 19.11 23.76 -1.90
N ASP A 135 20.16 23.22 -1.29
CA ASP A 135 21.26 22.52 -1.96
C ASP A 135 21.22 20.99 -1.77
N GLN A 136 20.29 20.48 -0.95
CA GLN A 136 20.12 19.06 -0.62
C GLN A 136 21.32 18.47 0.14
N ASN A 137 22.07 19.32 0.84
CA ASN A 137 23.22 18.94 1.63
C ASN A 137 23.01 19.24 3.11
N LEU A 138 22.32 18.34 3.80
CA LEU A 138 21.99 18.45 5.23
C LEU A 138 23.21 18.60 6.17
N THR A 139 24.44 18.41 5.68
CA THR A 139 25.67 18.57 6.48
C THR A 139 26.00 20.03 6.79
N ASN A 140 25.45 21.00 6.05
CA ASN A 140 25.69 22.44 6.27
C ASN A 140 24.48 23.17 6.89
N GLY A 141 23.51 22.42 7.42
CA GLY A 141 22.23 22.93 7.89
C GLY A 141 21.15 22.88 6.81
N ILE A 142 19.98 23.45 7.10
CA ILE A 142 18.86 23.55 6.17
C ILE A 142 18.61 25.02 5.87
N SER A 143 18.78 25.38 4.61
CA SER A 143 18.33 26.66 4.06
C SER A 143 17.08 26.43 3.23
N ILE A 144 15.91 26.85 3.73
CA ILE A 144 14.62 26.54 3.10
C ILE A 144 14.54 27.14 1.69
N LEU A 145 14.20 26.30 0.71
CA LEU A 145 14.03 26.68 -0.70
C LEU A 145 12.97 27.78 -0.84
N ALA A 146 13.26 28.79 -1.69
CA ALA A 146 12.49 30.03 -1.75
C ALA A 146 10.99 29.84 -1.98
N ASN A 147 10.60 28.87 -2.82
CA ASN A 147 9.19 28.55 -3.13
C ASN A 147 8.43 27.90 -1.94
N PHE A 148 9.13 27.46 -0.90
CA PHE A 148 8.53 26.92 0.32
C PHE A 148 8.55 27.90 1.49
N GLN A 149 9.34 28.98 1.44
CA GLN A 149 9.53 29.91 2.57
C GLN A 149 8.26 30.61 3.04
N GLN A 150 7.30 30.83 2.14
CA GLN A 150 6.08 31.59 2.45
C GLN A 150 4.96 30.73 3.01
N THR A 151 4.66 29.59 2.39
CA THR A 151 3.47 28.80 2.75
C THR A 151 3.77 27.32 2.56
N PRO A 152 3.45 26.46 3.55
CA PRO A 152 3.61 25.02 3.41
C PRO A 152 2.69 24.48 2.30
N PRO A 153 2.94 23.27 1.78
CA PRO A 153 2.12 22.65 0.73
C PRO A 153 0.66 22.37 1.15
N ALA A 154 0.43 22.19 2.45
CA ALA A 154 -0.89 22.05 3.09
C ALA A 154 -0.80 22.58 4.54
N ALA A 155 -1.91 22.64 5.27
CA ALA A 155 -1.90 23.00 6.69
C ALA A 155 -0.97 22.06 7.48
N LEU A 156 -0.21 22.58 8.45
CA LEU A 156 0.78 21.79 9.18
C LEU A 156 0.15 20.67 10.02
N ASP A 157 -1.10 20.83 10.44
CA ASP A 157 -1.90 19.86 11.19
C ASP A 157 -2.78 18.95 10.32
N ALA A 158 -2.61 18.99 8.99
CA ALA A 158 -3.23 18.04 8.08
C ALA A 158 -2.78 16.59 8.37
N GLU A 159 -3.57 15.62 7.92
CA GLU A 159 -3.17 14.21 7.96
C GLU A 159 -1.82 14.01 7.23
N ILE A 160 -0.97 13.16 7.81
CA ILE A 160 0.45 13.03 7.43
C ILE A 160 0.60 12.57 5.98
N ASP A 161 -0.28 11.69 5.51
CA ASP A 161 -0.33 11.17 4.15
C ASP A 161 -0.76 12.23 3.13
N GLN A 162 -1.74 13.06 3.50
CA GLN A 162 -2.23 14.16 2.66
C GLN A 162 -1.19 15.27 2.54
N PHE A 163 -0.50 15.59 3.65
CA PHE A 163 0.60 16.54 3.63
C PHE A 163 1.77 16.02 2.79
N GLU A 164 2.13 14.74 2.91
CA GLU A 164 3.18 14.11 2.11
C GLU A 164 2.85 14.17 0.61
N LEU A 165 1.61 13.85 0.21
CA LEU A 165 1.18 13.95 -1.18
C LEU A 165 1.27 15.39 -1.70
N ALA A 166 0.77 16.37 -0.94
CA ALA A 166 0.82 17.78 -1.32
C ALA A 166 2.27 18.27 -1.48
N LEU A 167 3.17 17.85 -0.57
CA LEU A 167 4.59 18.16 -0.66
C LEU A 167 5.23 17.49 -1.88
N ALA A 168 4.97 16.21 -2.10
CA ALA A 168 5.53 15.45 -3.22
C ALA A 168 5.13 16.04 -4.58
N LYS A 169 3.88 16.48 -4.73
CA LYS A 169 3.41 17.20 -5.93
C LYS A 169 4.15 18.52 -6.16
N LYS A 170 4.44 19.30 -5.10
CA LYS A 170 5.23 20.54 -5.23
C LYS A 170 6.71 20.28 -5.55
N LEU A 171 7.26 19.13 -5.15
CA LEU A 171 8.65 18.77 -5.37
C LEU A 171 8.89 18.10 -6.74
N ALA A 172 7.89 17.43 -7.30
CA ALA A 172 8.03 16.70 -8.56
C ALA A 172 8.52 17.55 -9.75
N PRO A 173 8.03 18.79 -10.00
CA PRO A 173 8.51 19.62 -11.10
C PRO A 173 10.00 20.00 -11.02
N ILE A 174 10.60 19.93 -9.83
CA ILE A 174 12.02 20.25 -9.59
C ILE A 174 12.87 19.00 -9.35
N ASN A 175 12.37 17.81 -9.74
CA ASN A 175 13.06 16.52 -9.58
C ASN A 175 13.47 16.19 -8.14
N ARG A 176 12.60 16.50 -7.17
CA ARG A 176 12.84 16.18 -5.76
C ARG A 176 11.79 15.22 -5.20
N GLN A 177 12.21 14.47 -4.18
CA GLN A 177 11.40 13.49 -3.47
C GLN A 177 11.20 13.95 -2.02
N THR A 178 10.16 13.44 -1.36
CA THR A 178 9.96 13.66 0.07
C THR A 178 10.99 12.88 0.88
N ALA A 179 11.44 13.47 1.99
CA ALA A 179 12.34 12.82 2.92
C ALA A 179 11.65 11.64 3.63
N ALA A 180 12.35 10.51 3.72
CA ALA A 180 11.92 9.37 4.51
C ALA A 180 12.10 9.65 6.00
N LEU A 181 11.02 9.47 6.79
CA LEU A 181 11.04 9.75 8.23
C LEU A 181 11.42 8.56 9.10
N PHE A 182 11.57 7.37 8.52
CA PHE A 182 11.97 6.15 9.21
C PHE A 182 12.43 5.10 8.20
N SER A 183 13.06 4.04 8.70
CA SER A 183 13.36 2.84 7.92
C SER A 183 12.29 1.78 8.15
N PRO A 184 11.61 1.28 7.10
CA PRO A 184 10.61 0.23 7.24
C PRO A 184 11.14 -1.03 7.90
N SER A 185 10.43 -1.54 8.92
CA SER A 185 10.80 -2.77 9.64
C SER A 185 9.68 -3.81 9.70
N LEU A 186 8.44 -3.41 9.42
CA LEU A 186 7.25 -4.27 9.48
C LEU A 186 6.93 -4.86 8.11
N GLY A 187 6.38 -6.08 8.10
CA GLY A 187 5.73 -6.66 6.93
C GLY A 187 4.23 -6.38 6.92
N ILE A 188 3.62 -6.47 5.74
CA ILE A 188 2.17 -6.36 5.56
C ILE A 188 1.65 -7.50 4.69
N ASN A 189 0.46 -8.01 5.01
CA ASN A 189 -0.28 -8.92 4.14
C ASN A 189 -1.08 -8.11 3.13
N LEU A 190 -0.80 -8.32 1.84
CA LEU A 190 -1.55 -7.72 0.75
C LEU A 190 -2.88 -8.44 0.57
N GLU A 191 -3.96 -7.67 0.49
CA GLU A 191 -5.32 -8.22 0.38
C GLU A 191 -5.66 -8.71 -1.03
N SER A 192 -6.66 -9.59 -1.12
CA SER A 192 -7.23 -10.05 -2.38
C SER A 192 -7.73 -8.87 -3.22
N PRO A 193 -7.64 -8.92 -4.57
CA PRO A 193 -8.19 -7.89 -5.46
C PRO A 193 -9.67 -7.62 -5.23
N GLN A 194 -10.40 -8.63 -4.75
CA GLN A 194 -11.82 -8.56 -4.46
C GLN A 194 -12.14 -9.35 -3.17
N PRO A 195 -13.03 -8.83 -2.29
CA PRO A 195 -13.39 -9.51 -1.06
C PRO A 195 -14.31 -10.71 -1.32
N GLU A 196 -14.22 -11.77 -0.52
CA GLU A 196 -15.05 -12.97 -0.68
C GLU A 196 -16.56 -12.67 -0.53
N ALA A 197 -16.92 -11.72 0.34
CA ALA A 197 -18.30 -11.30 0.59
C ALA A 197 -18.67 -10.05 -0.23
N ASP A 198 -19.96 -9.94 -0.56
CA ASP A 198 -20.51 -8.87 -1.38
C ASP A 198 -20.66 -7.55 -0.62
N GLU A 199 -20.87 -7.63 0.69
CA GLU A 199 -21.11 -6.51 1.61
C GLU A 199 -19.83 -5.95 2.23
N VAL A 200 -18.73 -6.71 2.13
CA VAL A 200 -17.40 -6.24 2.50
C VAL A 200 -16.89 -5.43 1.33
N GLY A 201 -16.53 -4.17 1.55
CA GLY A 201 -15.80 -3.39 0.57
C GLY A 201 -14.79 -2.47 1.21
N GLY A 202 -14.30 -1.50 0.44
CA GLY A 202 -13.10 -0.76 0.80
C GLY A 202 -11.82 -1.58 0.59
N GLN A 203 -11.83 -2.55 -0.33
CA GLN A 203 -10.62 -3.25 -0.72
C GLN A 203 -9.56 -2.28 -1.26
N PRO A 204 -8.26 -2.54 -1.02
CA PRO A 204 -7.19 -1.73 -1.58
C PRO A 204 -7.25 -1.68 -3.10
N VAL A 205 -7.11 -0.48 -3.67
CA VAL A 205 -7.12 -0.27 -5.12
C VAL A 205 -5.69 -0.30 -5.63
N ALA A 206 -5.18 -1.49 -5.93
CA ALA A 206 -3.78 -1.69 -6.29
C ALA A 206 -3.40 -1.16 -7.67
N PHE A 207 -4.35 -1.03 -8.60
CA PHE A 207 -4.09 -0.80 -10.02
C PHE A 207 -4.74 0.48 -10.54
N VAL A 208 -4.08 1.10 -11.52
CA VAL A 208 -4.64 2.22 -12.29
C VAL A 208 -5.76 1.79 -13.23
N ASP A 209 -5.69 0.55 -13.72
CA ASP A 209 -6.80 -0.10 -14.41
C ASP A 209 -7.72 -0.76 -13.37
N LEU A 210 -8.83 -0.10 -13.05
CA LEU A 210 -9.82 -0.60 -12.10
C LEU A 210 -10.50 -1.88 -12.59
N PHE A 211 -10.44 -2.22 -13.89
CA PHE A 211 -11.03 -3.45 -14.39
C PHE A 211 -10.26 -4.70 -13.95
N ARG A 212 -8.96 -4.57 -13.62
CA ARG A 212 -8.14 -5.67 -13.08
C ARG A 212 -8.71 -6.28 -11.81
N ILE A 213 -9.38 -5.45 -11.00
CA ILE A 213 -10.06 -5.87 -9.79
C ILE A 213 -11.55 -6.10 -10.01
N SER A 214 -12.07 -6.23 -11.23
CA SER A 214 -13.51 -6.44 -11.46
C SER A 214 -13.98 -7.80 -10.92
N ARG A 215 -15.28 -7.96 -10.62
CA ARG A 215 -15.84 -9.30 -10.39
C ARG A 215 -15.86 -10.09 -11.73
N PRO A 216 -15.60 -11.40 -11.75
CA PRO A 216 -15.80 -12.20 -12.96
C PRO A 216 -17.24 -12.05 -13.49
N PHE A 217 -17.39 -11.84 -14.80
CA PHE A 217 -18.71 -11.69 -15.43
C PHE A 217 -19.71 -12.80 -15.04
N PRO A 218 -19.34 -14.10 -14.96
CA PRO A 218 -20.29 -15.15 -14.60
C PRO A 218 -20.98 -14.98 -13.24
N GLU A 219 -20.44 -14.18 -12.31
CA GLU A 219 -21.02 -14.04 -10.97
C GLU A 219 -22.38 -13.31 -10.94
N PHE A 220 -22.57 -12.36 -11.87
CA PHE A 220 -23.73 -11.46 -11.90
C PHE A 220 -24.47 -11.47 -13.23
N SER A 221 -24.12 -12.40 -14.11
CA SER A 221 -24.67 -12.51 -15.44
C SER A 221 -25.76 -13.57 -15.57
N CYS A 222 -26.51 -13.43 -16.65
CA CYS A 222 -27.30 -14.52 -17.23
C CYS A 222 -26.43 -15.78 -17.44
N THR A 223 -26.97 -16.96 -17.11
CA THR A 223 -26.24 -18.23 -17.12
C THR A 223 -25.94 -18.77 -18.51
N ASP A 224 -26.64 -18.28 -19.53
CA ASP A 224 -26.53 -18.77 -20.90
C ASP A 224 -25.41 -18.07 -21.69
N ILE A 225 -24.78 -17.05 -21.10
CA ILE A 225 -23.66 -16.32 -21.71
C ILE A 225 -22.46 -17.27 -21.88
N LYS A 226 -21.85 -17.23 -23.06
CA LYS A 226 -20.61 -17.96 -23.35
C LYS A 226 -19.41 -17.05 -23.12
N TYR A 227 -18.32 -17.61 -22.60
CA TYR A 227 -17.08 -16.91 -22.30
C TYR A 227 -15.90 -17.59 -22.97
N ASP A 228 -14.86 -16.82 -23.30
CA ASP A 228 -13.57 -17.35 -23.71
C ASP A 228 -12.77 -17.90 -22.50
N SER A 229 -11.58 -18.45 -22.76
CA SER A 229 -10.71 -18.98 -21.71
C SER A 229 -10.17 -17.91 -20.74
N ASN A 230 -10.24 -16.64 -21.13
CA ASN A 230 -9.78 -15.49 -20.35
C ASN A 230 -10.92 -14.82 -19.57
N GLY A 231 -12.16 -15.28 -19.75
CA GLY A 231 -13.34 -14.79 -19.05
C GLY A 231 -14.07 -13.63 -19.75
N TRP A 232 -13.77 -13.35 -21.02
CA TRP A 232 -14.49 -12.35 -21.81
C TRP A 232 -15.77 -12.93 -22.42
N PRO A 233 -16.89 -12.18 -22.43
CA PRO A 233 -18.12 -12.61 -23.10
C PRO A 233 -17.91 -12.80 -24.61
N LEU A 234 -18.42 -13.90 -25.16
CA LEU A 234 -18.41 -14.23 -26.59
C LEU A 234 -19.80 -14.09 -27.23
N GLU A 235 -20.85 -14.35 -26.45
CA GLU A 235 -22.24 -14.36 -26.91
C GLU A 235 -23.15 -13.95 -25.76
N ILE A 236 -24.10 -13.05 -26.02
CA ILE A 236 -25.17 -12.67 -25.09
C ILE A 236 -26.51 -13.08 -25.71
N PRO A 237 -27.06 -14.25 -25.34
CA PRO A 237 -28.31 -14.74 -25.93
C PRO A 237 -29.54 -13.92 -25.53
N ALA A 238 -30.57 -13.93 -26.37
CA ALA A 238 -31.86 -13.27 -26.09
C ALA A 238 -32.59 -13.83 -24.85
N SER A 239 -32.27 -15.06 -24.41
CA SER A 239 -32.81 -15.62 -23.16
C SER A 239 -32.48 -14.74 -21.94
N CYS A 240 -31.37 -14.00 -22.00
CA CYS A 240 -30.93 -13.10 -20.95
C CYS A 240 -31.88 -11.92 -20.69
N ASP A 241 -32.74 -11.55 -21.64
CA ASP A 241 -33.75 -10.50 -21.44
C ASP A 241 -34.87 -10.91 -20.47
N THR A 242 -35.01 -12.21 -20.21
CA THR A 242 -36.07 -12.76 -19.33
C THR A 242 -35.53 -13.43 -18.08
N GLN A 243 -34.25 -13.82 -18.08
CA GLN A 243 -33.64 -14.46 -16.92
C GLN A 243 -33.35 -13.45 -15.80
N THR A 244 -34.13 -13.52 -14.73
CA THR A 244 -34.02 -12.60 -13.60
C THR A 244 -32.83 -12.97 -12.70
N ASN A 245 -31.93 -12.02 -12.48
CA ASN A 245 -30.80 -12.20 -11.56
C ASN A 245 -31.30 -12.29 -10.10
N PRO A 246 -30.85 -13.28 -9.31
CA PRO A 246 -31.32 -13.45 -7.94
C PRO A 246 -30.92 -12.31 -7.00
N THR A 247 -29.81 -11.62 -7.28
CA THR A 247 -29.33 -10.50 -6.48
C THR A 247 -30.04 -9.20 -6.85
N PHE A 248 -30.14 -8.89 -8.13
CA PHE A 248 -30.71 -7.60 -8.58
C PHE A 248 -32.21 -7.63 -8.82
N ARG A 249 -32.84 -8.81 -8.83
CA ARG A 249 -34.28 -9.00 -9.09
C ARG A 249 -34.75 -8.39 -10.41
N THR A 250 -33.84 -8.34 -11.39
CA THR A 250 -34.08 -7.85 -12.74
C THR A 250 -33.22 -8.65 -13.73
N PRO A 251 -33.56 -8.71 -15.03
CA PRO A 251 -32.68 -9.30 -16.03
C PRO A 251 -31.28 -8.67 -16.04
N THR A 252 -30.26 -9.51 -16.22
CA THR A 252 -28.86 -9.07 -16.34
C THR A 252 -28.19 -9.71 -17.53
N TRP A 253 -27.50 -8.91 -18.32
CA TRP A 253 -26.61 -9.36 -19.38
C TRP A 253 -25.19 -9.61 -18.84
N ALA A 254 -24.17 -9.55 -19.68
CA ALA A 254 -22.77 -9.63 -19.24
C ALA A 254 -22.50 -8.49 -18.24
N THR A 255 -22.44 -8.78 -16.94
CA THR A 255 -22.46 -7.80 -15.86
C THR A 255 -21.29 -8.05 -14.93
N THR A 256 -20.52 -7.00 -14.66
CA THR A 256 -19.47 -7.00 -13.65
C THR A 256 -19.61 -5.81 -12.70
N LEU A 257 -19.13 -5.99 -11.48
CA LEU A 257 -19.11 -4.99 -10.42
C LEU A 257 -17.67 -4.69 -10.04
N ILE A 258 -17.38 -3.42 -9.78
CA ILE A 258 -16.07 -2.94 -9.37
C ILE A 258 -16.26 -1.97 -8.19
N LEU A 259 -15.35 -1.97 -7.21
CA LEU A 259 -15.33 -0.98 -6.10
C LEU A 259 -16.63 -0.86 -5.28
N ARG A 260 -17.31 -1.97 -4.99
CA ARG A 260 -18.43 -1.95 -4.04
C ARG A 260 -17.96 -1.49 -2.66
N TYR A 261 -18.80 -0.69 -2.01
CA TYR A 261 -18.58 -0.04 -0.71
C TYR A 261 -17.25 0.73 -0.61
N VAL A 262 -16.72 1.24 -1.73
CA VAL A 262 -15.51 2.06 -1.73
C VAL A 262 -15.73 3.33 -0.87
N PRO A 263 -14.83 3.63 0.09
CA PRO A 263 -14.91 4.86 0.86
C PRO A 263 -14.68 6.10 -0.01
N TYR A 264 -15.33 7.20 0.34
CA TYR A 264 -15.00 8.50 -0.23
C TYR A 264 -13.54 8.85 0.06
N GLY A 265 -12.80 9.28 -0.97
CA GLY A 265 -11.37 9.59 -0.87
C GLY A 265 -10.43 8.42 -1.19
N ALA A 266 -10.93 7.18 -1.34
CA ALA A 266 -10.09 6.03 -1.68
C ALA A 266 -9.66 5.96 -3.15
N ILE A 267 -10.37 6.67 -4.03
CA ILE A 267 -10.05 6.85 -5.45
C ILE A 267 -10.25 8.34 -5.83
N PRO A 268 -9.56 8.85 -6.86
CA PRO A 268 -9.82 10.21 -7.33
C PRO A 268 -11.22 10.32 -7.95
N THR A 269 -11.92 11.40 -7.66
CA THR A 269 -13.13 11.79 -8.41
C THR A 269 -12.74 12.46 -9.72
N GLY A 270 -13.63 12.43 -10.70
CA GLY A 270 -13.44 13.06 -12.01
C GLY A 270 -13.71 12.10 -13.16
N LYS A 271 -13.12 12.40 -14.32
CA LYS A 271 -13.31 11.65 -15.56
C LYS A 271 -12.34 10.48 -15.64
N TYR A 272 -12.89 9.29 -15.86
CA TYR A 272 -12.17 8.06 -16.14
C TYR A 272 -12.34 7.70 -17.61
N THR A 273 -11.33 7.07 -18.19
CA THR A 273 -11.39 6.57 -19.57
C THR A 273 -11.61 5.07 -19.56
N VAL A 274 -12.62 4.59 -20.28
CA VAL A 274 -12.83 3.15 -20.51
C VAL A 274 -12.34 2.79 -21.90
N LEU A 275 -11.28 2.01 -22.00
CA LEU A 275 -10.75 1.50 -23.26
C LEU A 275 -11.25 0.07 -23.47
N TYR A 276 -11.68 -0.27 -24.67
CA TYR A 276 -12.12 -1.63 -25.01
C TYR A 276 -11.89 -1.92 -26.49
N GLU A 277 -11.79 -3.21 -26.81
CA GLU A 277 -11.78 -3.70 -28.18
C GLU A 277 -13.14 -4.36 -28.48
N GLY A 278 -13.48 -4.50 -29.76
CA GLY A 278 -14.74 -5.13 -30.19
C GLY A 278 -15.90 -4.15 -30.37
N THR A 279 -17.05 -4.69 -30.77
CA THR A 279 -18.28 -3.94 -31.02
C THR A 279 -19.40 -4.45 -30.10
N GLY A 280 -20.07 -3.54 -29.40
CA GLY A 280 -21.20 -3.82 -28.52
C GLY A 280 -21.57 -2.63 -27.65
N THR A 281 -22.63 -2.75 -26.87
CA THR A 281 -23.13 -1.64 -26.02
C THR A 281 -22.74 -1.80 -24.56
N LEU A 282 -21.73 -1.03 -24.13
CA LEU A 282 -21.38 -0.89 -22.71
C LEU A 282 -22.26 0.15 -22.00
N GLN A 283 -22.80 -0.25 -20.86
CA GLN A 283 -23.63 0.55 -19.97
C GLN A 283 -22.98 0.65 -18.60
N TYR A 284 -23.09 1.82 -17.97
CA TYR A 284 -22.45 2.15 -16.70
C TYR A 284 -23.49 2.67 -15.72
N SER A 285 -23.42 2.22 -14.47
CA SER A 285 -24.28 2.70 -13.40
C SER A 285 -23.62 2.54 -12.02
N GLY A 286 -24.27 3.07 -10.99
CA GLY A 286 -23.75 3.06 -9.62
C GLY A 286 -22.95 4.32 -9.31
N ILE A 287 -21.63 4.21 -9.13
CA ILE A 287 -20.78 5.35 -8.77
C ILE A 287 -20.28 6.17 -9.96
N ALA A 288 -20.62 5.81 -11.20
CA ALA A 288 -20.21 6.55 -12.39
C ALA A 288 -21.35 6.70 -13.41
N ASN A 289 -21.31 7.80 -14.17
CA ASN A 289 -22.19 8.04 -15.31
C ASN A 289 -21.37 8.16 -16.60
N LYS A 290 -21.90 7.64 -17.72
CA LYS A 290 -21.28 7.81 -19.04
C LYS A 290 -21.48 9.24 -19.56
N LEU A 291 -20.42 9.85 -20.06
CA LEU A 291 -20.45 11.12 -20.78
C LEU A 291 -20.51 10.82 -22.30
N ALA A 292 -21.73 10.69 -22.83
CA ALA A 292 -21.94 10.27 -24.22
C ALA A 292 -21.28 11.22 -25.24
N GLY A 293 -21.27 12.53 -24.98
CA GLY A 293 -20.65 13.53 -25.87
C GLY A 293 -19.11 13.48 -25.91
N GLU A 294 -18.47 12.78 -24.97
CA GLU A 294 -17.01 12.59 -24.92
C GLU A 294 -16.60 11.14 -25.23
N SER A 295 -17.58 10.27 -25.48
CA SER A 295 -17.38 8.85 -25.75
C SER A 295 -17.40 8.57 -27.25
N GLN A 296 -16.59 7.61 -27.68
CA GLN A 296 -16.52 7.12 -29.05
C GLN A 296 -16.33 5.59 -29.05
N VAL A 297 -16.49 4.96 -30.20
CA VAL A 297 -16.30 3.50 -30.33
C VAL A 297 -14.89 3.11 -29.85
N GLY A 298 -14.81 2.10 -28.98
CA GLY A 298 -13.56 1.62 -28.37
C GLY A 298 -13.04 2.48 -27.22
N ARG A 299 -13.67 3.64 -26.93
CA ARG A 299 -13.26 4.55 -25.87
C ARG A 299 -14.44 5.34 -25.28
N ASP A 300 -14.91 4.93 -24.12
CA ASP A 300 -15.90 5.70 -23.37
C ASP A 300 -15.24 6.63 -22.34
N VAL A 301 -15.95 7.70 -21.99
CA VAL A 301 -15.61 8.53 -20.82
C VAL A 301 -16.73 8.38 -19.80
N ILE A 302 -16.36 8.04 -18.56
CA ILE A 302 -17.29 7.97 -17.43
C ILE A 302 -16.83 8.96 -16.35
N GLU A 303 -17.78 9.54 -15.62
CA GLU A 303 -17.49 10.50 -14.55
C GLU A 303 -17.92 9.93 -13.19
N ILE A 304 -16.98 9.95 -12.24
CA ILE A 304 -17.20 9.63 -10.84
C ILE A 304 -17.21 10.93 -10.04
N THR A 305 -18.36 11.31 -9.49
CA THR A 305 -18.48 12.54 -8.68
C THR A 305 -18.40 12.24 -7.18
N PRO A 306 -18.02 13.22 -6.34
CA PRO A 306 -18.09 13.06 -4.88
C PRO A 306 -19.45 12.58 -4.38
N GLU A 307 -20.54 13.09 -4.98
CA GLU A 307 -21.91 12.75 -4.61
C GLU A 307 -22.24 11.30 -4.93
N LEU A 308 -21.85 10.82 -6.12
CA LEU A 308 -22.09 9.43 -6.51
C LEU A 308 -21.35 8.44 -5.59
N ILE A 309 -20.09 8.71 -5.21
CA ILE A 309 -19.39 7.86 -4.25
C ILE A 309 -20.11 7.88 -2.90
N LYS A 310 -20.43 9.05 -2.36
CA LYS A 310 -21.05 9.17 -1.03
C LYS A 310 -22.42 8.51 -0.93
N THR A 311 -23.20 8.51 -2.02
CA THR A 311 -24.59 8.01 -2.00
C THR A 311 -24.78 6.64 -2.64
N ARG A 312 -23.85 6.19 -3.51
CA ARG A 312 -23.98 4.96 -4.30
C ARG A 312 -22.83 3.96 -4.10
N ASN A 313 -21.92 4.17 -3.14
CA ASN A 313 -20.79 3.26 -2.91
C ASN A 313 -21.20 1.79 -2.78
N SER A 314 -22.30 1.46 -2.11
CA SER A 314 -22.78 0.08 -1.94
C SER A 314 -23.04 -0.66 -3.27
N ALA A 315 -23.40 0.08 -4.31
CA ALA A 315 -23.58 -0.45 -5.66
C ALA A 315 -22.25 -0.62 -6.42
N GLY A 316 -21.22 0.16 -6.05
CA GLY A 316 -19.95 0.24 -6.78
C GLY A 316 -20.13 0.79 -8.20
N LEU A 317 -19.13 0.59 -9.06
CA LEU A 317 -19.25 0.78 -10.50
C LEU A 317 -19.78 -0.51 -11.11
N ARG A 318 -20.94 -0.45 -11.75
CA ARG A 318 -21.49 -1.55 -12.52
C ARG A 318 -21.24 -1.31 -14.00
N VAL A 319 -20.64 -2.29 -14.66
CA VAL A 319 -20.48 -2.33 -16.11
C VAL A 319 -21.32 -3.47 -16.65
N GLN A 320 -22.17 -3.17 -17.64
CA GLN A 320 -22.99 -4.15 -18.33
C GLN A 320 -22.75 -4.07 -19.83
N LEU A 321 -22.61 -5.22 -20.47
CA LEU A 321 -22.63 -5.36 -21.91
C LEU A 321 -23.97 -6.00 -22.26
N LYS A 322 -24.83 -5.25 -22.96
CA LYS A 322 -26.20 -5.70 -23.30
C LYS A 322 -26.24 -6.51 -24.59
N ASP A 323 -25.45 -6.09 -25.57
CA ASP A 323 -25.31 -6.73 -26.87
C ASP A 323 -23.84 -6.73 -27.28
N ILE A 324 -23.51 -7.65 -28.18
CA ILE A 324 -22.14 -7.89 -28.64
C ILE A 324 -22.19 -8.36 -30.10
N ASP A 325 -21.24 -7.90 -30.91
CA ASP A 325 -20.99 -8.45 -32.24
C ASP A 325 -20.25 -9.78 -32.11
N LEU A 326 -20.88 -10.88 -32.57
CA LEU A 326 -20.30 -12.22 -32.50
C LEU A 326 -19.02 -12.36 -33.34
N ALA A 327 -18.87 -11.57 -34.41
CA ALA A 327 -17.66 -11.58 -35.24
C ALA A 327 -16.54 -10.72 -34.64
N ASN A 328 -16.88 -9.78 -33.76
CA ASN A 328 -15.94 -8.85 -33.13
C ASN A 328 -16.30 -8.60 -31.65
N PRO A 329 -16.19 -9.63 -30.79
CA PRO A 329 -16.68 -9.55 -29.42
C PRO A 329 -15.93 -8.52 -28.58
N VAL A 330 -16.66 -7.83 -27.71
CA VAL A 330 -16.08 -6.87 -26.76
C VAL A 330 -15.15 -7.58 -25.77
N LYS A 331 -13.91 -7.10 -25.69
CA LYS A 331 -12.87 -7.64 -24.81
C LYS A 331 -11.89 -6.53 -24.41
N ASN A 332 -10.91 -6.89 -23.58
CA ASN A 332 -9.81 -6.00 -23.21
C ASN A 332 -10.29 -4.67 -22.59
N ILE A 333 -11.40 -4.72 -21.85
CA ILE A 333 -11.94 -3.58 -21.11
C ILE A 333 -10.93 -3.15 -20.04
N ARG A 334 -10.60 -1.86 -20.04
CA ARG A 334 -9.73 -1.18 -19.07
C ARG A 334 -10.48 0.02 -18.55
N ILE A 335 -10.53 0.24 -17.23
CA ILE A 335 -11.15 1.42 -16.62
C ILE A 335 -10.04 2.24 -15.97
N VAL A 336 -9.56 3.24 -16.69
CA VAL A 336 -8.32 3.94 -16.38
C VAL A 336 -8.56 5.19 -15.54
N MET A 337 -7.85 5.29 -14.42
CA MET A 337 -7.82 6.47 -13.56
C MET A 337 -7.39 7.75 -14.29
N PRO A 338 -7.84 8.95 -13.86
CA PRO A 338 -7.35 10.21 -14.40
C PRO A 338 -5.88 10.48 -14.08
N GLY A 339 -5.20 11.15 -15.01
CA GLY A 339 -3.85 11.68 -14.84
C GLY A 339 -2.74 10.71 -15.28
N GLY A 340 -1.61 10.82 -14.59
CA GLY A 340 -0.40 10.08 -14.90
C GLY A 340 0.62 10.09 -13.75
N THR A 341 1.86 9.76 -14.08
CA THR A 341 3.03 9.91 -13.20
C THR A 341 4.13 10.68 -13.93
N CYS A 342 5.09 11.20 -13.19
CA CYS A 342 6.35 11.66 -13.77
C CYS A 342 7.32 10.48 -13.88
N GLU A 343 8.14 10.46 -14.94
CA GLU A 343 9.17 9.45 -15.13
C GLU A 343 10.07 9.31 -13.89
N GLY A 344 10.32 8.06 -13.47
CA GLY A 344 11.09 7.76 -12.26
C GLY A 344 10.36 8.02 -10.93
N ASN A 345 9.12 8.53 -10.94
CA ASN A 345 8.34 8.79 -9.74
C ASN A 345 6.94 8.12 -9.76
N PRO A 346 6.87 6.78 -9.62
CA PRO A 346 5.62 6.04 -9.74
C PRO A 346 4.67 6.22 -8.53
N ILE A 347 5.15 6.78 -7.41
CA ILE A 347 4.38 6.88 -6.15
C ILE A 347 3.59 8.19 -6.00
N VAL A 348 3.71 9.09 -6.97
CA VAL A 348 3.00 10.37 -7.00
C VAL A 348 2.12 10.44 -8.25
N ARG A 349 0.80 10.47 -8.05
CA ARG A 349 -0.14 10.77 -9.13
C ARG A 349 -0.10 12.26 -9.44
N VAL A 350 0.02 12.60 -10.71
CA VAL A 350 -0.15 13.96 -11.23
C VAL A 350 -1.39 14.04 -12.11
N ASP A 351 -2.01 15.21 -12.16
CA ASP A 351 -3.22 15.49 -12.91
C ASP A 351 -2.93 15.85 -14.38
N SER A 352 -1.75 16.40 -14.66
CA SER A 352 -1.35 16.80 -16.02
C SER A 352 0.16 16.91 -16.17
N GLU A 353 0.62 17.13 -17.41
CA GLU A 353 2.02 17.34 -17.74
C GLU A 353 2.65 18.55 -17.01
N ALA A 354 1.86 19.56 -16.66
CA ALA A 354 2.34 20.76 -15.96
C ALA A 354 2.88 20.49 -14.55
N GLU A 355 2.53 19.35 -13.95
CA GLU A 355 3.05 18.92 -12.64
C GLU A 355 4.32 18.05 -12.75
N CYS A 356 4.83 17.83 -13.97
CA CYS A 356 6.08 17.11 -14.21
C CYS A 356 7.15 18.01 -14.84
N PRO A 357 8.43 17.63 -14.73
CA PRO A 357 9.46 18.18 -15.59
C PRO A 357 9.09 17.94 -17.07
N ALA A 358 9.50 18.86 -17.94
CA ALA A 358 9.17 18.82 -19.36
C ALA A 358 9.53 17.46 -20.01
N GLY A 359 8.58 16.85 -20.72
CA GLY A 359 8.75 15.56 -21.41
C GLY A 359 8.72 14.32 -20.52
N GLN A 360 8.60 14.47 -19.20
CA GLN A 360 8.59 13.34 -18.25
C GLN A 360 7.19 12.86 -17.87
N TYR A 361 6.12 13.54 -18.31
CA TYR A 361 4.76 13.08 -18.03
C TYR A 361 4.47 11.76 -18.74
N ARG A 362 3.88 10.82 -18.00
CA ARG A 362 3.45 9.50 -18.49
C ARG A 362 1.96 9.33 -18.17
N SER A 363 1.14 9.53 -19.19
CA SER A 363 -0.32 9.37 -19.14
C SER A 363 -0.71 7.93 -18.88
N PHE A 364 -1.60 7.69 -17.92
CA PHE A 364 -2.13 6.36 -17.65
C PHE A 364 -2.91 5.80 -18.84
N VAL A 365 -3.73 6.65 -19.47
CA VAL A 365 -4.59 6.26 -20.60
C VAL A 365 -3.74 5.87 -21.79
N ASP A 366 -2.73 6.67 -22.14
CA ASP A 366 -1.90 6.41 -23.32
C ASP A 366 -1.03 5.17 -23.13
N THR A 367 -0.48 4.99 -21.92
CA THR A 367 0.31 3.80 -21.59
C THR A 367 -0.54 2.53 -21.70
N LEU A 368 -1.73 2.51 -21.08
CA LEU A 368 -2.61 1.35 -21.11
C LEU A 368 -3.28 1.14 -22.47
N ALA A 369 -3.41 2.17 -23.30
CA ALA A 369 -3.86 2.05 -24.68
C ALA A 369 -2.81 1.36 -25.55
N ALA A 370 -1.53 1.74 -25.39
CA ALA A 370 -0.41 1.16 -26.12
C ALA A 370 -0.14 -0.30 -25.74
N ASP A 371 -0.25 -0.63 -24.45
CA ASP A 371 -0.07 -1.99 -23.94
C ASP A 371 -1.03 -2.28 -22.77
N ARG A 372 -2.02 -3.14 -23.01
CA ARG A 372 -2.97 -3.59 -21.97
C ARG A 372 -2.27 -4.27 -20.79
N ASN A 373 -1.15 -4.93 -21.02
CA ASN A 373 -0.44 -5.69 -20.00
C ASN A 373 0.62 -4.85 -19.28
N SER A 374 0.73 -3.56 -19.58
CA SER A 374 1.52 -2.63 -18.79
C SER A 374 1.00 -2.63 -17.35
N ILE A 375 1.89 -2.98 -16.42
CA ILE A 375 1.57 -3.11 -15.00
C ILE A 375 1.73 -1.74 -14.36
N ILE A 376 0.62 -1.00 -14.27
CA ILE A 376 0.60 0.32 -13.64
C ILE A 376 -0.16 0.22 -12.32
N PHE A 377 0.59 0.34 -11.23
CA PHE A 377 0.02 0.40 -9.88
C PHE A 377 -0.56 1.79 -9.60
N ASN A 378 -1.61 1.83 -8.79
CA ASN A 378 -2.11 3.08 -8.24
C ASN A 378 -1.01 3.75 -7.40
N PRO A 379 -0.60 5.00 -7.70
CA PRO A 379 0.45 5.68 -6.95
C PRO A 379 0.18 5.80 -5.45
N ASP A 380 -1.09 5.93 -5.05
CA ASP A 380 -1.48 6.01 -3.63
C ASP A 380 -1.27 4.66 -2.92
N TYR A 381 -1.53 3.55 -3.62
CA TYR A 381 -1.24 2.21 -3.11
C TYR A 381 0.27 2.00 -2.93
N LEU A 382 1.07 2.42 -3.91
CA LEU A 382 2.53 2.38 -3.80
C LEU A 382 3.05 3.25 -2.65
N ARG A 383 2.52 4.46 -2.49
CA ARG A 383 2.91 5.38 -1.41
C ARG A 383 2.57 4.82 -0.04
N PHE A 384 1.47 4.10 0.11
CA PHE A 384 1.16 3.38 1.34
C PHE A 384 2.14 2.20 1.58
N LEU A 385 2.41 1.40 0.54
CA LEU A 385 3.26 0.22 0.67
C LEU A 385 4.77 0.52 0.85
N LYS A 386 5.23 1.72 0.45
CA LYS A 386 6.65 2.11 0.59
C LYS A 386 7.15 2.07 2.04
N ASP A 387 6.24 2.17 2.99
CA ASP A 387 6.51 2.25 4.42
C ASP A 387 6.61 0.86 5.09
N PHE A 388 6.43 -0.22 4.33
CA PHE A 388 6.64 -1.60 4.78
C PHE A 388 7.94 -2.18 4.21
N LYS A 389 8.51 -3.16 4.92
CA LYS A 389 9.73 -3.87 4.53
C LYS A 389 9.42 -5.08 3.64
N VAL A 390 8.43 -5.88 4.05
CA VAL A 390 8.08 -7.15 3.41
C VAL A 390 6.63 -7.12 2.94
N LEU A 391 6.38 -7.49 1.69
CA LEU A 391 5.04 -7.63 1.13
C LEU A 391 4.65 -9.11 1.08
N ARG A 392 3.69 -9.54 1.91
CA ARG A 392 3.16 -10.91 1.92
C ARG A 392 1.97 -11.05 0.98
N THR A 393 2.02 -12.01 0.07
CA THR A 393 1.14 -12.02 -1.12
C THR A 393 0.05 -13.08 -1.06
N MET A 394 -0.19 -13.66 0.12
CA MET A 394 -1.10 -14.78 0.32
C MET A 394 -2.51 -14.54 -0.24
N ASN A 395 -3.17 -13.46 0.19
CA ASN A 395 -4.53 -13.12 -0.28
C ASN A 395 -4.45 -12.52 -1.69
N PHE A 396 -3.48 -11.63 -1.94
CA PHE A 396 -3.28 -11.00 -3.25
C PHE A 396 -3.20 -12.00 -4.41
N MET A 397 -2.62 -13.19 -4.19
CA MET A 397 -2.54 -14.27 -5.17
C MET A 397 -3.58 -15.40 -4.97
N GLU A 398 -4.50 -15.30 -4.00
CA GLU A 398 -5.54 -16.30 -3.69
C GLU A 398 -5.00 -17.69 -3.29
N MET A 399 -3.97 -17.73 -2.45
CA MET A 399 -3.19 -18.96 -2.16
C MET A 399 -3.74 -19.83 -1.01
N SER A 400 -4.77 -19.38 -0.28
CA SER A 400 -5.29 -20.06 0.92
C SER A 400 -6.79 -20.37 0.84
N PRO A 401 -7.23 -21.27 -0.05
CA PRO A 401 -8.64 -21.56 -0.26
C PRO A 401 -9.25 -22.31 0.93
N ARG A 402 -10.55 -22.10 1.15
CA ARG A 402 -11.33 -22.87 2.12
C ARG A 402 -11.42 -24.35 1.75
N ASN A 403 -11.59 -25.21 2.75
CA ASN A 403 -11.69 -26.67 2.61
C ASN A 403 -12.96 -27.17 1.88
N ARG A 404 -13.84 -26.24 1.47
CA ARG A 404 -15.11 -26.55 0.78
C ARG A 404 -14.97 -26.60 -0.74
N ALA A 405 -13.76 -26.46 -1.28
CA ALA A 405 -13.54 -26.46 -2.73
C ALA A 405 -14.06 -27.71 -3.45
N CYS A 406 -14.14 -28.85 -2.74
CA CYS A 406 -14.61 -30.13 -3.27
C CYS A 406 -16.03 -30.52 -2.83
N TYR A 407 -16.79 -29.64 -2.16
CA TYR A 407 -18.17 -29.93 -1.77
C TYR A 407 -19.12 -29.91 -2.99
N PRO A 408 -20.14 -30.81 -3.09
CA PRO A 408 -20.57 -31.83 -2.12
C PRO A 408 -20.01 -33.24 -2.37
N LEU A 409 -18.85 -33.39 -3.03
CA LEU A 409 -18.28 -34.71 -3.28
C LEU A 409 -18.04 -35.45 -1.96
N THR A 410 -18.15 -36.78 -1.97
CA THR A 410 -17.86 -37.67 -0.84
C THR A 410 -16.86 -38.77 -1.25
N ASP A 411 -16.34 -39.50 -0.25
CA ASP A 411 -15.54 -40.71 -0.42
C ASP A 411 -14.35 -40.54 -1.39
N ASP A 412 -14.18 -41.46 -2.36
CA ASP A 412 -13.07 -41.45 -3.30
C ASP A 412 -13.08 -40.22 -4.22
N ALA A 413 -14.26 -39.74 -4.64
CA ALA A 413 -14.37 -38.54 -5.46
C ALA A 413 -13.91 -37.29 -4.70
N TYR A 414 -14.28 -37.19 -3.42
CA TYR A 414 -13.79 -36.13 -2.53
C TYR A 414 -12.27 -36.22 -2.37
N ARG A 415 -11.73 -37.42 -2.11
CA ARG A 415 -10.29 -37.63 -1.96
C ARG A 415 -9.52 -37.27 -3.23
N GLN A 416 -10.01 -37.67 -4.41
CA GLN A 416 -9.40 -37.32 -5.70
C GLN A 416 -9.40 -35.81 -5.94
N CYS A 417 -10.51 -35.13 -5.66
CA CYS A 417 -10.58 -33.67 -5.76
C CYS A 417 -9.63 -32.97 -4.77
N MET A 418 -9.61 -33.42 -3.51
CA MET A 418 -8.78 -32.81 -2.46
C MET A 418 -7.29 -33.03 -2.69
N LEU A 419 -6.90 -34.11 -3.37
CA LEU A 419 -5.50 -34.46 -3.64
C LEU A 419 -5.05 -34.15 -5.07
N GLN A 420 -5.88 -33.50 -5.88
CA GLN A 420 -5.52 -33.10 -7.25
C GLN A 420 -4.27 -32.24 -7.25
N ASP A 421 -3.45 -32.34 -8.29
CA ASP A 421 -2.23 -31.56 -8.43
C ASP A 421 -2.52 -30.15 -9.00
N PHE A 422 -1.69 -29.18 -8.60
CA PHE A 422 -1.66 -27.85 -9.18
C PHE A 422 -0.39 -27.67 -10.03
N THR A 423 -0.59 -27.40 -11.31
CA THR A 423 0.43 -27.31 -12.36
C THR A 423 0.66 -25.87 -12.80
N TRP A 424 1.80 -25.60 -13.45
CA TRP A 424 2.20 -24.26 -13.87
C TRP A 424 1.13 -23.53 -14.70
N ASP A 425 0.46 -24.22 -15.62
CA ASP A 425 -0.47 -23.59 -16.55
C ASP A 425 -1.82 -23.20 -15.92
N GLN A 426 -2.08 -23.64 -14.68
CA GLN A 426 -3.31 -23.35 -13.93
C GLN A 426 -3.26 -22.03 -13.14
N ARG A 427 -2.09 -21.36 -13.05
CA ARG A 427 -1.94 -20.09 -12.34
C ARG A 427 -2.68 -18.93 -13.01
N ALA A 428 -2.80 -17.81 -12.28
CA ALA A 428 -3.21 -16.53 -12.86
C ALA A 428 -2.27 -16.06 -14.00
N LYS A 429 -2.86 -15.47 -15.05
CA LYS A 429 -2.16 -14.94 -16.22
C LYS A 429 -2.57 -13.48 -16.48
N LEU A 430 -1.68 -12.71 -17.11
CA LEU A 430 -1.90 -11.28 -17.36
C LEU A 430 -3.09 -10.99 -18.27
N ASP A 431 -3.45 -11.91 -19.17
CA ASP A 431 -4.49 -11.72 -20.18
C ASP A 431 -5.92 -11.98 -19.67
N GLN A 432 -6.06 -12.60 -18.49
CA GLN A 432 -7.35 -12.81 -17.82
C GLN A 432 -8.12 -11.49 -17.69
N ALA A 433 -9.45 -11.56 -17.86
CA ALA A 433 -10.34 -10.42 -17.79
C ALA A 433 -10.37 -9.79 -16.40
N SER A 434 -10.26 -10.61 -15.36
CA SER A 434 -10.23 -10.22 -13.96
C SER A 434 -9.19 -11.05 -13.19
N TRP A 435 -8.61 -10.46 -12.14
CA TRP A 435 -7.75 -11.12 -11.17
C TRP A 435 -8.41 -11.31 -9.81
N GLY A 436 -9.73 -11.15 -9.72
CA GLY A 436 -10.50 -11.30 -8.47
C GLY A 436 -11.66 -12.28 -8.60
N GLY A 437 -12.30 -12.58 -7.47
CA GLY A 437 -13.52 -13.37 -7.38
C GLY A 437 -14.20 -13.20 -6.02
N SER A 438 -15.44 -13.65 -5.89
CA SER A 438 -16.20 -13.71 -4.63
C SER A 438 -16.47 -15.16 -4.23
N SER A 439 -17.22 -15.33 -3.14
CA SER A 439 -17.89 -16.58 -2.77
C SER A 439 -18.82 -17.15 -3.86
N ARG A 440 -19.17 -16.37 -4.90
CA ARG A 440 -19.92 -16.82 -6.08
C ARG A 440 -19.05 -17.49 -7.14
N THR A 441 -17.75 -17.22 -7.13
CA THR A 441 -16.80 -17.92 -7.99
C THR A 441 -16.48 -19.28 -7.37
N PRO A 442 -16.59 -20.40 -8.12
CA PRO A 442 -16.19 -21.71 -7.61
C PRO A 442 -14.77 -21.69 -7.09
N LEU A 443 -14.55 -22.17 -5.85
CA LEU A 443 -13.25 -22.05 -5.16
C LEU A 443 -12.07 -22.65 -5.97
N LEU A 444 -12.30 -23.75 -6.70
CA LEU A 444 -11.27 -24.33 -7.57
C LEU A 444 -10.86 -23.41 -8.74
N LYS A 445 -11.75 -22.51 -9.16
CA LYS A 445 -11.47 -21.49 -10.19
C LYS A 445 -10.83 -20.23 -9.61
N LEU A 446 -10.96 -19.99 -8.31
CA LEU A 446 -10.33 -18.86 -7.62
C LEU A 446 -8.92 -19.21 -7.10
N TYR A 447 -8.72 -20.48 -6.72
CA TYR A 447 -7.49 -20.92 -6.07
C TYR A 447 -6.24 -20.66 -6.92
N ALA A 448 -5.30 -19.90 -6.34
CA ALA A 448 -4.04 -19.47 -6.95
C ALA A 448 -4.22 -18.72 -8.29
N ARG A 449 -5.41 -18.10 -8.46
CA ARG A 449 -5.85 -17.36 -9.65
C ARG A 449 -6.24 -15.92 -9.32
N GLY A 450 -5.59 -15.35 -8.30
CA GLY A 450 -5.62 -13.92 -7.96
C GLY A 450 -4.70 -13.09 -8.87
N VAL A 451 -3.93 -12.16 -8.29
CA VAL A 451 -2.94 -11.37 -9.04
C VAL A 451 -1.80 -12.25 -9.58
N PRO A 452 -1.42 -12.14 -10.87
CA PRO A 452 -0.33 -12.91 -11.48
C PRO A 452 1.04 -12.68 -10.81
N LEU A 453 1.91 -13.70 -10.87
CA LEU A 453 3.27 -13.65 -10.34
C LEU A 453 4.09 -12.50 -10.94
N GLU A 454 3.91 -12.24 -12.24
CA GLU A 454 4.55 -11.16 -12.97
C GLU A 454 4.27 -9.80 -12.33
N VAL A 455 3.04 -9.59 -11.88
CA VAL A 455 2.58 -8.37 -11.23
C VAL A 455 3.13 -8.25 -9.82
N VAL A 456 3.18 -9.35 -9.06
CA VAL A 456 3.78 -9.34 -7.72
C VAL A 456 5.26 -8.98 -7.76
N VAL A 457 6.01 -9.55 -8.72
CA VAL A 457 7.43 -9.22 -8.92
C VAL A 457 7.59 -7.76 -9.37
N ALA A 458 6.72 -7.26 -10.27
CA ALA A 458 6.73 -5.86 -10.67
C ALA A 458 6.48 -4.90 -9.50
N LEU A 459 5.54 -5.22 -8.60
CA LEU A 459 5.25 -4.43 -7.40
C LEU A 459 6.49 -4.35 -6.49
N ALA A 460 7.09 -5.50 -6.22
CA ALA A 460 8.27 -5.60 -5.37
C ALA A 460 9.46 -4.83 -5.95
N ASN A 461 9.68 -4.92 -7.27
CA ASN A 461 10.74 -4.19 -7.96
C ASN A 461 10.49 -2.67 -7.93
N THR A 462 9.24 -2.24 -8.18
CA THR A 462 8.85 -0.83 -8.18
C THR A 462 9.13 -0.15 -6.83
N LEU A 463 8.95 -0.87 -5.73
CA LEU A 463 9.15 -0.36 -4.36
C LEU A 463 10.48 -0.78 -3.73
N ASN A 464 11.29 -1.58 -4.45
CA ASN A 464 12.49 -2.24 -3.93
C ASN A 464 12.24 -2.95 -2.57
N LYS A 465 11.27 -3.88 -2.55
CA LYS A 465 10.83 -4.58 -1.33
C LYS A 465 11.19 -6.05 -1.32
N ASP A 466 11.29 -6.58 -0.11
CA ASP A 466 11.30 -8.02 0.15
C ASP A 466 9.89 -8.57 -0.08
N VAL A 467 9.80 -9.82 -0.54
CA VAL A 467 8.52 -10.46 -0.86
C VAL A 467 8.35 -11.74 -0.07
N TRP A 468 7.15 -11.96 0.45
CA TRP A 468 6.76 -13.21 1.08
C TRP A 468 5.75 -13.95 0.22
N PHE A 469 6.19 -15.08 -0.33
CA PHE A 469 5.37 -15.98 -1.13
C PHE A 469 4.85 -17.16 -0.31
N ASN A 470 3.53 -17.35 -0.38
CA ASN A 470 2.88 -18.60 -0.03
C ASN A 470 2.70 -19.43 -1.31
N LEU A 471 3.18 -20.67 -1.32
CA LEU A 471 3.00 -21.56 -2.47
C LEU A 471 1.74 -22.41 -2.36
N PRO A 472 1.09 -22.78 -3.49
CA PRO A 472 -0.04 -23.70 -3.50
C PRO A 472 0.29 -25.01 -2.75
N HIS A 473 -0.62 -25.52 -1.92
CA HIS A 473 -0.38 -26.69 -1.06
C HIS A 473 -0.18 -27.97 -1.89
N ASN A 474 -0.83 -28.06 -3.04
CA ASN A 474 -0.76 -29.18 -3.98
C ASN A 474 0.09 -28.85 -5.23
N ALA A 475 0.97 -27.85 -5.15
CA ALA A 475 1.88 -27.51 -6.26
C ALA A 475 2.82 -28.68 -6.59
N THR A 476 2.85 -29.03 -7.88
CA THR A 476 3.86 -29.95 -8.45
C THR A 476 5.28 -29.37 -8.35
N ASN A 477 6.30 -30.22 -8.40
CA ASN A 477 7.69 -29.76 -8.45
C ASN A 477 7.98 -28.90 -9.69
N ASP A 478 7.34 -29.17 -10.83
CA ASP A 478 7.44 -28.35 -12.03
C ASP A 478 6.92 -26.93 -11.79
N TYR A 479 5.75 -26.79 -11.13
CA TYR A 479 5.23 -25.48 -10.71
C TYR A 479 6.25 -24.74 -9.84
N VAL A 480 6.76 -25.39 -8.78
CA VAL A 480 7.69 -24.77 -7.84
C VAL A 480 8.98 -24.33 -8.55
N THR A 481 9.49 -25.17 -9.46
CA THR A 481 10.71 -24.90 -10.24
C THR A 481 10.52 -23.70 -11.16
N LYS A 482 9.43 -23.65 -11.93
CA LYS A 482 9.14 -22.53 -12.84
C LYS A 482 8.86 -21.24 -12.08
N PHE A 483 8.16 -21.31 -10.94
CA PHE A 483 7.91 -20.16 -10.08
C PHE A 483 9.23 -19.57 -9.56
N ALA A 484 10.08 -20.40 -8.97
CA ALA A 484 11.38 -19.97 -8.44
C ALA A 484 12.30 -19.43 -9.54
N THR A 485 12.30 -20.06 -10.73
CA THR A 485 13.07 -19.61 -11.90
C THR A 485 12.62 -18.22 -12.33
N TYR A 486 11.31 -18.00 -12.50
CA TYR A 486 10.78 -16.68 -12.85
C TYR A 486 11.17 -15.63 -11.80
N VAL A 487 11.03 -15.93 -10.51
CA VAL A 487 11.40 -14.99 -9.43
C VAL A 487 12.90 -14.69 -9.44
N ARG A 488 13.77 -15.69 -9.62
CA ARG A 488 15.22 -15.48 -9.72
C ARG A 488 15.57 -14.53 -10.87
N ASP A 489 14.96 -14.74 -12.03
CA ASP A 489 15.29 -14.04 -13.26
C ASP A 489 14.73 -12.60 -13.29
N ASN A 490 13.64 -12.33 -12.56
CA ASN A 490 12.90 -11.08 -12.67
C ASN A 490 12.83 -10.24 -11.38
N LEU A 491 13.05 -10.80 -10.20
CA LEU A 491 13.03 -10.04 -8.94
C LEU A 491 14.40 -9.40 -8.67
N ASN A 492 14.39 -8.11 -8.29
CA ASN A 492 15.57 -7.33 -7.93
C ASN A 492 16.52 -8.13 -7.03
N THR A 493 17.78 -8.23 -7.45
CA THR A 493 18.82 -9.06 -6.81
C THR A 493 19.08 -8.71 -5.35
N GLN A 494 18.75 -7.49 -4.92
CA GLN A 494 18.89 -7.06 -3.53
C GLN A 494 17.72 -7.49 -2.62
N SER A 495 16.56 -7.81 -3.19
CA SER A 495 15.38 -8.26 -2.44
C SER A 495 15.57 -9.67 -1.87
N LYS A 496 15.14 -9.86 -0.63
CA LYS A 496 14.97 -11.16 0.03
C LYS A 496 13.59 -11.75 -0.29
N ILE A 497 13.55 -13.08 -0.26
CA ILE A 497 12.35 -13.87 -0.51
C ILE A 497 12.03 -14.66 0.76
N HIS A 498 10.92 -14.33 1.40
CA HIS A 498 10.33 -15.17 2.44
C HIS A 498 9.50 -16.26 1.77
N LEU A 499 9.92 -17.50 1.95
CA LEU A 499 9.33 -18.65 1.29
C LEU A 499 8.56 -19.49 2.31
N GLU A 500 7.26 -19.62 2.08
CA GLU A 500 6.36 -20.40 2.93
C GLU A 500 5.59 -21.41 2.06
N TYR A 501 5.63 -22.69 2.44
CA TYR A 501 4.75 -23.70 1.86
C TYR A 501 3.36 -23.55 2.48
N THR A 502 2.32 -23.42 1.65
CA THR A 502 0.91 -23.28 2.06
C THR A 502 0.65 -22.17 3.10
N ASN A 503 -0.50 -22.22 3.78
CA ASN A 503 -0.94 -21.35 4.86
C ASN A 503 -1.71 -22.18 5.89
N GLU A 504 -1.45 -21.94 7.18
CA GLU A 504 -2.10 -22.56 8.34
C GLU A 504 -2.36 -24.08 8.19
N PRO A 505 -1.32 -24.92 8.07
CA PRO A 505 -1.46 -26.38 7.94
C PRO A 505 -2.16 -27.04 9.14
N TRP A 506 -2.34 -26.33 10.25
CA TRP A 506 -3.11 -26.77 11.42
C TRP A 506 -4.61 -26.47 11.33
N ASN A 507 -5.02 -25.48 10.52
CA ASN A 507 -6.39 -24.98 10.57
C ASN A 507 -7.29 -25.67 9.54
N ALA A 508 -8.19 -26.52 10.04
CA ALA A 508 -9.08 -27.35 9.22
C ALA A 508 -10.03 -26.56 8.31
N ILE A 509 -10.23 -25.26 8.52
CA ILE A 509 -11.05 -24.45 7.61
C ILE A 509 -10.41 -24.31 6.23
N PHE A 510 -9.09 -24.48 6.11
CA PHE A 510 -8.35 -24.36 4.87
C PHE A 510 -8.12 -25.73 4.21
N TRP A 511 -8.18 -25.74 2.88
CA TRP A 511 -7.89 -26.94 2.10
C TRP A 511 -6.46 -27.44 2.36
N GLY A 512 -5.48 -26.53 2.45
CA GLY A 512 -4.08 -26.89 2.72
C GLY A 512 -3.90 -27.77 3.96
N SER A 513 -4.62 -27.49 5.04
CA SER A 513 -4.58 -28.31 6.27
C SER A 513 -5.13 -29.72 6.07
N MET A 514 -6.22 -29.86 5.33
CA MET A 514 -6.79 -31.18 5.01
C MET A 514 -5.86 -31.95 4.05
N TYR A 515 -5.24 -31.26 3.10
CA TYR A 515 -4.31 -31.87 2.13
C TYR A 515 -3.10 -32.49 2.82
N VAL A 516 -2.42 -31.73 3.69
CA VAL A 516 -1.19 -32.23 4.35
C VAL A 516 -1.48 -33.45 5.23
N ARG A 517 -2.65 -33.49 5.88
CA ARG A 517 -3.11 -34.63 6.67
C ARG A 517 -3.35 -35.88 5.85
N MET A 518 -4.10 -35.76 4.75
CA MET A 518 -4.36 -36.87 3.84
C MET A 518 -3.06 -37.43 3.26
N LYS A 519 -2.12 -36.57 2.85
CA LYS A 519 -0.79 -36.99 2.38
C LYS A 519 0.04 -37.65 3.48
N GLY A 520 0.06 -37.08 4.69
CA GLY A 520 0.79 -37.63 5.82
C GLY A 520 0.33 -39.03 6.22
N ILE A 521 -0.99 -39.26 6.29
CA ILE A 521 -1.57 -40.59 6.56
C ILE A 521 -1.24 -41.55 5.43
N ALA A 522 -1.38 -41.13 4.16
CA ALA A 522 -1.08 -41.98 3.02
C ALA A 522 0.40 -42.44 2.97
N LEU A 523 1.31 -41.63 3.52
CA LEU A 523 2.74 -41.94 3.62
C LEU A 523 3.11 -42.65 4.94
N GLY A 524 2.15 -42.91 5.83
CA GLY A 524 2.40 -43.58 7.10
C GLY A 524 3.29 -42.80 8.08
N LEU A 525 3.30 -41.45 8.00
CA LEU A 525 4.21 -40.62 8.81
C LEU A 525 3.83 -40.58 10.30
N ASP A 526 2.55 -40.82 10.61
CA ASP A 526 2.02 -40.97 11.96
C ASP A 526 0.66 -41.68 11.89
N THR A 527 0.19 -42.23 13.01
CA THR A 527 -1.17 -42.81 13.11
C THR A 527 -2.22 -41.76 13.45
N THR A 528 -1.82 -40.61 14.01
CA THR A 528 -2.72 -39.48 14.28
C THR A 528 -2.67 -38.49 13.12
N GLU A 529 -3.84 -38.24 12.52
CA GLU A 529 -4.02 -37.44 11.31
C GLU A 529 -3.27 -36.10 11.33
N TRP A 530 -3.50 -35.28 12.36
CA TRP A 530 -2.89 -33.96 12.50
C TRP A 530 -1.36 -34.03 12.62
N ARG A 531 -0.84 -35.00 13.40
CA ARG A 531 0.60 -35.23 13.53
C ARG A 531 1.23 -35.66 12.21
N ALA A 532 0.56 -36.53 11.46
CA ALA A 532 0.98 -36.95 10.13
C ALA A 532 1.03 -35.74 9.17
N GLY A 533 0.04 -34.85 9.26
CA GLY A 533 0.00 -33.61 8.50
C GLY A 533 1.17 -32.67 8.78
N TYR A 534 1.51 -32.45 10.06
CA TYR A 534 2.66 -31.60 10.44
C TYR A 534 3.99 -32.15 9.95
N LYS A 535 4.18 -33.48 10.03
CA LYS A 535 5.36 -34.16 9.48
C LYS A 535 5.45 -34.02 7.96
N TYR A 536 4.34 -34.22 7.24
CA TYR A 536 4.29 -34.02 5.80
C TYR A 536 4.59 -32.57 5.42
N TYR A 537 3.99 -31.60 6.11
CA TYR A 537 4.27 -30.18 5.90
C TYR A 537 5.76 -29.86 6.04
N SER A 538 6.40 -30.36 7.08
CA SER A 538 7.82 -30.10 7.36
C SER A 538 8.70 -30.67 6.26
N ASN A 539 8.48 -31.95 5.88
CA ASN A 539 9.16 -32.58 4.75
C ASN A 539 9.00 -31.80 3.45
N ARG A 540 7.75 -31.46 3.10
CA ARG A 540 7.45 -30.79 1.84
C ARG A 540 8.00 -29.37 1.80
N SER A 541 8.04 -28.67 2.94
CA SER A 541 8.68 -27.36 3.06
C SER A 541 10.18 -27.46 2.79
N VAL A 542 10.87 -28.44 3.38
CA VAL A 542 12.31 -28.66 3.15
C VAL A 542 12.61 -29.02 1.69
N GLU A 543 11.78 -29.85 1.04
CA GLU A 543 11.89 -30.14 -0.39
C GLU A 543 11.80 -28.87 -1.24
N ILE A 544 10.80 -28.03 -0.97
CA ILE A 544 10.61 -26.75 -1.67
C ILE A 544 11.80 -25.82 -1.42
N PHE A 545 12.29 -25.73 -0.18
CA PHE A 545 13.46 -24.92 0.14
C PHE A 545 14.71 -25.37 -0.63
N LYS A 546 14.89 -26.68 -0.83
CA LYS A 546 15.98 -27.25 -1.64
C LYS A 546 15.84 -26.88 -3.13
N ILE A 547 14.64 -27.01 -3.71
CA ILE A 547 14.39 -26.59 -5.10
C ILE A 547 14.76 -25.11 -5.31
N TRP A 548 14.34 -24.24 -4.40
CA TRP A 548 14.68 -22.82 -4.47
C TRP A 548 16.17 -22.56 -4.25
N HIS A 549 16.79 -23.22 -3.28
CA HIS A 549 18.23 -23.11 -3.04
C HIS A 549 19.03 -23.45 -4.31
N ASP A 550 18.71 -24.55 -4.98
CA ASP A 550 19.42 -25.03 -6.16
C ASP A 550 19.25 -24.07 -7.35
N ILE A 551 18.05 -23.51 -7.52
CA ILE A 551 17.76 -22.53 -8.57
C ILE A 551 18.51 -21.21 -8.35
N PHE A 552 18.61 -20.77 -7.09
CA PHE A 552 19.29 -19.52 -6.71
C PHE A 552 20.80 -19.69 -6.53
N GLY A 553 21.32 -20.91 -6.50
CA GLY A 553 22.73 -21.21 -6.26
C GLY A 553 23.19 -20.96 -4.83
N GLY A 554 22.27 -20.89 -3.87
CA GLY A 554 22.57 -20.54 -2.48
C GLY A 554 21.34 -20.12 -1.67
N SER A 555 21.56 -19.69 -0.43
CA SER A 555 20.49 -19.29 0.50
C SER A 555 20.50 -17.81 0.88
N GLU A 556 21.42 -17.03 0.31
CA GLU A 556 21.68 -15.63 0.64
C GLU A 556 20.41 -14.78 0.46
N ARG A 557 19.59 -15.08 -0.54
CA ARG A 557 18.33 -14.37 -0.83
C ARG A 557 17.09 -15.02 -0.20
N LEU A 558 17.22 -16.16 0.48
CA LEU A 558 16.08 -16.98 0.90
C LEU A 558 15.89 -16.94 2.43
N VAL A 559 14.77 -16.42 2.87
CA VAL A 559 14.24 -16.57 4.23
C VAL A 559 13.27 -17.75 4.22
N ARG A 560 13.72 -18.89 4.76
CA ARG A 560 12.94 -20.13 4.81
C ARG A 560 11.99 -20.10 6.00
N THR A 561 10.69 -20.12 5.75
CA THR A 561 9.67 -19.91 6.78
C THR A 561 8.79 -21.14 6.96
N LEU A 562 8.74 -21.65 8.20
CA LEU A 562 7.72 -22.59 8.64
C LEU A 562 6.69 -21.82 9.45
N ASN A 563 5.41 -21.94 9.11
CA ASN A 563 4.36 -21.34 9.92
C ASN A 563 4.05 -22.23 11.13
N THR A 564 3.67 -21.59 12.23
CA THR A 564 3.26 -22.29 13.44
C THR A 564 2.14 -21.55 14.15
N TYR A 565 1.54 -22.21 15.13
CA TYR A 565 0.48 -21.70 15.96
C TYR A 565 1.03 -21.54 17.39
N HIS A 566 1.21 -20.29 17.82
CA HIS A 566 1.88 -19.98 19.09
C HIS A 566 1.31 -20.68 20.34
N PRO A 567 0.01 -21.03 20.43
CA PRO A 567 -0.52 -21.79 21.57
C PRO A 567 -0.15 -23.28 21.55
N ASP A 568 0.31 -23.80 20.42
CA ASP A 568 0.70 -25.21 20.25
C ASP A 568 2.23 -25.34 20.13
N GLU A 569 2.89 -25.29 21.29
CA GLU A 569 4.33 -25.50 21.41
C GLU A 569 4.74 -26.90 20.92
N TRP A 570 3.91 -27.91 21.19
CA TRP A 570 4.18 -29.29 20.78
C TRP A 570 4.28 -29.38 19.25
N MET A 571 3.31 -28.82 18.53
CA MET A 571 3.34 -28.75 17.07
C MET A 571 4.61 -28.05 16.58
N SER A 572 4.93 -26.87 17.12
CA SER A 572 6.10 -26.08 16.75
C SER A 572 7.39 -26.89 16.87
N ARG A 573 7.59 -27.57 18.01
CA ARG A 573 8.78 -28.40 18.26
C ARG A 573 8.87 -29.58 17.32
N ASN A 574 7.75 -30.27 17.06
CA ASN A 574 7.75 -31.44 16.20
C ASN A 574 8.02 -31.06 14.74
N MET A 575 7.45 -29.96 14.25
CA MET A 575 7.70 -29.45 12.90
C MET A 575 9.17 -29.02 12.69
N LEU A 576 9.81 -28.46 13.73
CA LEU A 576 11.22 -28.08 13.66
C LEU A 576 12.17 -29.27 13.79
N SER A 577 11.75 -30.34 14.46
CA SER A 577 12.59 -31.53 14.70
C SER A 577 12.63 -32.53 13.55
N TYR A 578 11.64 -32.46 12.66
CA TYR A 578 11.40 -33.42 11.58
C TYR A 578 11.79 -32.80 10.25
#